data_AF-A0A1B6K4H6-F1
#
_entry.id   AF-A0A1B6K4H6-F1
#
_cell.length_a   1.000
_cell.length_b   1.000
_cell.length_c   1.000
_cell.angle_alpha   90.00
_cell.angle_beta   90.00
_cell.angle_gamma   90.00
#
_symmetry.space_group_name_H-M   'P 1'
#
loop_
_entity.id
_entity.type
_entity.pdbx_description
1 polymer ?
#
loop_
_entity_poly.entity_id
_entity_poly.type
_entity_poly.pdbx_seq_one_letter_code
_entity_poly.pdbx_strand_id
1 'polypeptide(L)'
;KALRISSSARKTRSFGEIVNVMAVDAQRLVDTTVYLHLSWTTLLSIIACMYFLWNILGVATLAGVVVLVVLIPVNVVISNRVRTLQWRQLKQKDERVKILSEVLSGIKVLKMYAWEQSFRKSILNIREKELS
;
A
#
# COMPACT_ATOMS: atom_id res chain seq x y z
N LYS A 1 -24.51 -15.72 -7.49
CA LYS A 1 -24.08 -15.90 -6.08
C LYS A 1 -24.49 -14.75 -5.14
N ALA A 2 -24.69 -13.51 -5.62
CA ALA A 2 -25.17 -12.39 -4.80
C ALA A 2 -26.63 -12.52 -4.27
N LEU A 3 -27.45 -13.40 -4.87
CA LEU A 3 -28.86 -13.59 -4.49
C LEU A 3 -29.08 -14.56 -3.32
N ARG A 4 -28.03 -15.22 -2.78
CA ARG A 4 -28.11 -16.15 -1.62
C ARG A 4 -27.47 -15.60 -0.35
N ILE A 5 -27.53 -14.28 -0.15
CA ILE A 5 -27.05 -13.65 1.08
C ILE A 5 -28.11 -13.87 2.16
N SER A 6 -27.77 -14.69 3.17
CA SER A 6 -28.63 -14.93 4.33
C SER A 6 -28.94 -13.62 5.06
N SER A 7 -30.10 -13.54 5.71
CA SER A 7 -30.56 -12.34 6.42
C SER A 7 -29.54 -11.81 7.45
N SER A 8 -28.72 -12.69 8.04
CA SER A 8 -27.62 -12.33 8.94
C SER A 8 -26.48 -11.58 8.24
N ALA A 9 -26.08 -11.98 7.04
CA ALA A 9 -25.01 -11.30 6.29
C ALA A 9 -25.44 -9.91 5.78
N ARG A 10 -26.75 -9.70 5.57
CA ARG A 10 -27.35 -8.41 5.19
C ARG A 10 -27.33 -7.37 6.32
N LYS A 11 -27.21 -7.79 7.58
CA LYS A 11 -27.04 -6.87 8.74
C LYS A 11 -25.61 -6.38 8.93
N THR A 12 -24.62 -7.05 8.34
CA THR A 12 -23.19 -6.80 8.57
C THR A 12 -22.46 -5.99 7.50
N ARG A 13 -23.02 -5.84 6.29
CA ARG A 13 -22.42 -5.09 5.17
C ARG A 13 -23.52 -4.32 4.43
N SER A 14 -23.38 -3.00 4.30
CA SER A 14 -24.37 -2.20 3.57
C SER A 14 -24.32 -2.54 2.07
N PHE A 15 -25.43 -2.36 1.34
CA PHE A 15 -25.45 -2.57 -0.12
C PHE A 15 -24.37 -1.74 -0.83
N GLY A 16 -24.14 -0.50 -0.38
CA GLY A 16 -23.07 0.36 -0.90
C GLY A 16 -21.66 -0.17 -0.63
N GLU A 17 -21.45 -0.83 0.51
CA GLU A 17 -20.16 -1.45 0.85
C GLU A 17 -19.88 -2.68 -0.03
N ILE A 18 -20.90 -3.47 -0.35
CA ILE A 18 -20.79 -4.60 -1.29
C ILE A 18 -20.44 -4.09 -2.69
N VAL A 19 -21.10 -3.02 -3.15
CA VAL A 19 -20.81 -2.39 -4.45
C VAL A 19 -19.41 -1.80 -4.46
N ASN A 20 -18.95 -1.17 -3.38
CA ASN A 20 -17.59 -0.62 -3.29
C ASN A 20 -16.53 -1.72 -3.35
N VAL A 21 -16.71 -2.82 -2.61
CA VAL A 21 -15.79 -3.97 -2.69
C VAL A 21 -15.79 -4.57 -4.09
N MET A 22 -16.96 -4.74 -4.72
CA MET A 22 -17.05 -5.22 -6.09
C MET A 22 -16.37 -4.28 -7.10
N ALA A 23 -16.52 -2.96 -6.93
CA ALA A 23 -15.88 -1.97 -7.79
C ALA A 23 -14.35 -1.99 -7.64
N VAL A 24 -13.84 -2.09 -6.41
CA VAL A 24 -12.40 -2.21 -6.13
C VAL A 24 -11.84 -3.52 -6.70
N ASP A 25 -12.55 -4.64 -6.55
CA ASP A 25 -12.12 -5.92 -7.09
C ASP A 25 -12.13 -5.92 -8.62
N ALA A 26 -13.15 -5.33 -9.26
CA ALA A 26 -13.19 -5.15 -10.70
C ALA A 26 -12.00 -4.33 -11.20
N GLN A 27 -11.67 -3.21 -10.53
CA GLN A 27 -10.52 -2.39 -10.86
C GLN A 27 -9.21 -3.19 -10.72
N ARG A 28 -9.04 -3.94 -9.64
CA ARG A 28 -7.86 -4.79 -9.42
C ARG A 28 -7.69 -5.84 -10.53
N LEU A 29 -8.77 -6.42 -11.03
CA LEU A 29 -8.71 -7.38 -12.14
C LEU A 29 -8.27 -6.72 -13.45
N VAL A 30 -8.75 -5.50 -13.73
CA VAL A 30 -8.29 -4.71 -14.89
C VAL A 30 -6.81 -4.41 -14.76
N ASP A 31 -6.38 -3.88 -13.60
CA ASP A 31 -4.98 -3.56 -13.34
C ASP A 31 -4.08 -4.80 -13.47
N THR A 32 -4.50 -5.93 -12.90
CA THR A 32 -3.76 -7.21 -12.98
C THR A 32 -3.58 -7.66 -14.43
N THR A 33 -4.61 -7.49 -15.26
CA THR A 33 -4.55 -7.84 -16.68
C THR A 33 -3.54 -6.97 -17.43
N VAL A 34 -3.51 -5.67 -17.14
CA VAL A 34 -2.51 -4.74 -17.70
C VAL A 34 -1.11 -5.14 -17.25
N TYR A 35 -0.90 -5.44 -15.96
CA TYR A 35 0.40 -5.88 -15.45
C TYR A 35 0.84 -7.22 -16.03
N LEU A 36 -0.06 -8.17 -16.26
CA LEU A 36 0.25 -9.44 -16.92
C LEU A 36 0.71 -9.23 -18.35
N HIS A 37 -0.01 -8.40 -19.12
CA HIS A 37 0.39 -8.05 -20.48
C HIS A 37 1.76 -7.38 -20.50
N LEU A 38 1.97 -6.40 -19.62
CA LEU A 38 3.25 -5.70 -19.50
C LEU A 38 4.38 -6.65 -19.10
N SER A 39 4.12 -7.62 -18.22
CA SER A 39 5.12 -8.58 -17.75
C SER A 39 5.71 -9.42 -18.88
N TRP A 40 4.88 -10.02 -19.74
CA TRP A 40 5.40 -10.81 -20.86
C TRP A 40 6.03 -9.94 -21.96
N THR A 41 5.40 -8.80 -22.29
CA THR A 41 5.91 -7.88 -23.32
C THR A 41 7.27 -7.29 -22.95
N THR A 42 7.48 -6.92 -21.68
CA THR A 42 8.77 -6.40 -21.21
C THR A 42 9.87 -7.46 -21.24
N LEU A 43 9.57 -8.71 -20.85
CA LEU A 43 10.53 -9.82 -20.95
C LEU A 43 10.97 -10.06 -22.39
N LEU A 44 10.03 -10.08 -23.34
CA LEU A 44 10.34 -10.26 -24.76
C LEU A 44 11.19 -9.10 -25.30
N SER A 45 10.86 -7.86 -24.94
CA SER A 45 11.65 -6.67 -25.31
C SER A 45 13.08 -6.71 -24.77
N ILE A 46 13.28 -7.14 -23.52
CA ILE A 46 14.62 -7.28 -22.92
C ILE A 46 15.46 -8.28 -23.73
N ILE A 47 14.89 -9.44 -24.09
CA ILE A 47 15.58 -10.46 -24.90
C ILE A 47 15.97 -9.90 -26.27
N ALA A 48 15.03 -9.21 -26.94
CA ALA A 48 15.28 -8.61 -28.25
C ALA A 48 16.37 -7.52 -28.20
N CYS A 49 16.31 -6.62 -27.20
CA CYS A 49 17.34 -5.61 -26.98
C CYS A 49 18.71 -6.25 -26.72
N MET A 50 18.77 -7.30 -25.90
CA MET A 50 20.01 -8.00 -25.60
C MET A 50 20.61 -8.64 -26.86
N TYR A 51 19.78 -9.24 -27.71
CA TYR A 51 20.21 -9.82 -29.00
C TYR A 51 20.79 -8.77 -29.95
N PHE A 52 20.13 -7.61 -30.09
CA PHE A 52 20.66 -6.53 -30.93
C PHE A 52 21.94 -5.93 -30.36
N LEU A 53 21.99 -5.72 -29.04
CA LEU A 53 23.16 -5.16 -28.38
C LEU A 53 24.37 -6.09 -28.56
N TRP A 54 24.18 -7.40 -28.45
CA TRP A 54 25.22 -8.39 -28.70
C TRP A 54 25.75 -8.35 -30.13
N ASN A 55 24.87 -8.17 -31.12
CA ASN A 55 25.30 -8.06 -32.52
C ASN A 55 26.14 -6.80 -32.80
N ILE A 56 25.89 -5.69 -32.10
CA ILE A 56 26.59 -4.41 -32.33
C ILE A 56 27.91 -4.34 -31.54
N LEU A 57 27.88 -4.73 -30.25
CA LEU A 57 28.97 -4.51 -29.30
C LEU A 57 29.71 -5.79 -28.88
N GLY A 58 29.20 -6.96 -29.23
CA GLY A 58 29.80 -8.26 -28.89
C GLY A 58 30.00 -8.44 -27.39
N VAL A 59 31.21 -8.85 -27.00
CA VAL A 59 31.59 -9.15 -25.60
C VAL A 59 31.52 -7.95 -24.66
N ALA A 60 31.58 -6.71 -25.16
CA ALA A 60 31.47 -5.51 -24.32
C ALA A 60 30.10 -5.39 -23.62
N THR A 61 29.06 -6.04 -24.15
CA THR A 61 27.72 -6.09 -23.53
C THR A 61 27.71 -6.77 -22.17
N LEU A 62 28.62 -7.71 -21.91
CA LEU A 62 28.71 -8.43 -20.63
C LEU A 62 29.00 -7.49 -19.46
N ALA A 63 29.81 -6.45 -19.67
CA ALA A 63 30.09 -5.47 -18.62
C ALA A 63 28.81 -4.74 -18.18
N GLY A 64 27.93 -4.38 -19.13
CA GLY A 64 26.63 -3.77 -18.84
C GLY A 64 25.70 -4.72 -18.09
N VAL A 65 25.65 -6.01 -18.48
CA VAL A 65 24.87 -7.03 -17.78
C VAL A 65 25.34 -7.21 -16.33
N VAL A 66 26.65 -7.23 -16.09
CA VAL A 66 27.20 -7.34 -14.74
C VAL A 66 26.74 -6.17 -13.85
N VAL A 67 26.79 -4.93 -14.37
CA VAL A 67 26.29 -3.76 -13.63
C VAL A 67 24.80 -3.89 -13.32
N LEU A 68 23.99 -4.34 -14.29
CA LEU A 68 22.55 -4.57 -14.08
C LEU A 68 22.29 -5.64 -13.02
N VAL A 69 23.03 -6.76 -13.05
CA VAL A 69 22.92 -7.84 -12.06
C VAL A 69 23.30 -7.34 -10.66
N VAL A 70 24.31 -6.48 -10.53
CA VAL A 70 24.70 -5.87 -9.24
C VAL A 70 23.67 -4.86 -8.74
N LEU A 71 22.97 -4.16 -9.63
CA LEU A 71 21.91 -3.21 -9.24
C LEU A 71 20.67 -3.92 -8.68
N ILE A 72 20.39 -5.17 -9.06
CA ILE A 72 19.25 -5.94 -8.53
C ILE A 72 19.32 -6.09 -6.99
N PRO A 73 20.38 -6.66 -6.38
CA PRO A 73 20.45 -6.80 -4.92
C PRO A 73 20.47 -5.44 -4.21
N VAL A 74 21.09 -4.41 -4.79
CA VAL A 74 21.06 -3.05 -4.22
C VAL A 74 19.62 -2.54 -4.11
N ASN A 75 18.83 -2.66 -5.19
CA ASN A 75 17.41 -2.29 -5.17
C ASN A 75 16.59 -3.13 -4.17
N VAL A 76 16.89 -4.43 -4.03
CA VAL A 76 16.21 -5.30 -3.05
C VAL A 76 16.50 -4.85 -1.61
N VAL A 77 17.75 -4.53 -1.27
CA VAL A 77 18.12 -4.04 0.07
C VAL A 77 17.41 -2.72 0.38
N ILE A 78 17.42 -1.78 -0.56
CA ILE A 78 16.73 -0.49 -0.42
C ILE A 78 15.23 -0.72 -0.25
N SER A 79 14.61 -1.55 -1.09
CA SER A 79 13.17 -1.85 -1.02
C SER A 79 12.78 -2.47 0.32
N ASN A 80 13.57 -3.42 0.84
CA ASN A 80 13.35 -4.01 2.15
C ASN A 80 13.45 -2.98 3.28
N ARG A 81 14.39 -2.03 3.17
CA ARG A 81 14.52 -0.94 4.14
C ARG A 81 13.31 -0.01 4.09
N VAL A 82 12.88 0.40 2.90
CA VAL A 82 11.68 1.22 2.69
C VAL A 82 10.44 0.52 3.25
N ARG A 83 10.26 -0.77 2.97
CA ARG A 83 9.14 -1.56 3.50
C ARG A 83 9.13 -1.57 5.04
N THR A 84 10.30 -1.73 5.67
CA THR A 84 10.41 -1.68 7.14
C THR A 84 9.99 -0.31 7.69
N LEU A 85 10.40 0.77 7.03
CA LEU A 85 10.01 2.14 7.41
C LEU A 85 8.51 2.38 7.19
N GLN A 86 7.95 1.91 6.08
CA GLN A 86 6.51 1.98 5.79
C GLN A 86 5.70 1.24 6.86
N TRP A 87 6.13 0.05 7.28
CA TRP A 87 5.48 -0.68 8.37
C TRP A 87 5.47 0.09 9.69
N ARG A 88 6.59 0.73 10.05
CA ARG A 88 6.65 1.58 11.26
C ARG A 88 5.70 2.77 11.15
N GLN A 89 5.68 3.43 9.99
CA GLN A 89 4.74 4.53 9.71
C GLN A 89 3.27 4.09 9.80
N LEU A 90 2.92 2.92 9.27
CA LEU A 90 1.57 2.37 9.34
C LEU A 90 1.12 2.17 10.79
N LYS A 91 2.00 1.61 11.63
CA LYS A 91 1.70 1.40 13.05
C LYS A 91 1.41 2.72 13.79
N GLN A 92 2.22 3.75 13.56
CA GLN A 92 1.99 5.08 14.14
C GLN A 92 0.68 5.70 13.65
N LYS A 93 0.40 5.60 12.34
CA LYS A 93 -0.87 6.09 11.76
C LYS A 93 -2.08 5.39 12.35
N ASP A 94 -2.01 4.08 12.58
CA ASP A 94 -3.12 3.31 13.15
C ASP A 94 -3.43 3.74 14.60
N GLU A 95 -2.41 3.99 15.42
CA GLU A 95 -2.58 4.45 16.80
C GLU A 95 -3.26 5.83 16.85
N ARG A 96 -2.82 6.76 15.99
CA ARG A 96 -3.48 8.06 15.82
C ARG A 96 -4.95 7.94 15.44
N VAL A 97 -5.24 7.14 14.42
CA VAL A 97 -6.61 6.95 13.91
C VAL A 97 -7.51 6.33 14.99
N LYS A 98 -6.97 5.40 15.77
CA LYS A 98 -7.69 4.77 16.89
C LYS A 98 -8.11 5.80 17.94
N ILE A 99 -7.18 6.61 18.44
CA ILE A 99 -7.48 7.62 19.48
C ILE A 99 -8.49 8.65 18.99
N LEU A 100 -8.33 9.12 17.75
CA LEU A 100 -9.29 10.06 17.14
C LEU A 100 -10.69 9.45 17.05
N SER A 101 -10.79 8.16 16.72
CA SER A 101 -12.06 7.43 16.70
C SER A 101 -12.71 7.35 18.09
N GLU A 102 -11.92 7.02 19.12
CA GLU A 102 -12.40 6.96 20.51
C GLU A 102 -12.91 8.32 21.01
N VAL A 103 -12.19 9.41 20.71
CA VAL A 103 -12.59 10.78 21.07
C VAL A 103 -13.88 11.20 20.35
N LEU A 104 -14.02 10.88 19.07
CA LEU A 104 -15.22 11.17 18.30
C LEU A 104 -16.44 10.39 18.82
N SER A 105 -16.24 9.14 19.22
CA SER A 105 -17.30 8.32 19.83
C SER A 105 -17.78 8.90 21.17
N GLY A 106 -16.87 9.45 21.98
CA GLY A 106 -17.15 10.05 23.30
C GLY A 106 -17.42 11.57 23.30
N ILE A 107 -17.57 12.22 22.15
CA ILE A 107 -17.49 13.68 22.01
C ILE A 107 -18.50 14.45 22.88
N LYS A 108 -19.70 13.90 23.09
CA LYS A 108 -20.75 14.53 23.90
C LYS A 108 -20.37 14.64 25.37
N VAL A 109 -19.74 13.59 25.91
CA VAL A 109 -19.23 13.57 27.29
C VAL A 109 -18.08 14.55 27.43
N LEU A 110 -17.14 14.57 26.48
CA LEU A 110 -16.03 15.53 26.46
C LEU A 110 -16.51 16.98 26.55
N LYS A 111 -17.56 17.33 25.79
CA LYS A 111 -18.18 18.65 25.79
C LYS A 111 -18.89 18.97 27.10
N MET A 112 -19.65 18.01 27.64
CA MET A 112 -20.37 18.19 28.90
C MET A 112 -19.45 18.48 30.09
N TYR A 113 -18.25 17.89 30.11
CA TYR A 113 -17.26 18.09 31.17
C TYR A 113 -16.18 19.14 30.84
N ALA A 114 -16.29 19.83 29.69
CA ALA A 114 -15.29 20.78 29.19
C ALA A 114 -13.84 20.21 29.13
N TRP A 115 -13.71 18.89 28.90
CA TRP A 115 -12.43 18.17 28.86
C TRP A 115 -11.66 18.31 27.54
N GLU A 116 -12.20 19.08 26.58
CA GLU A 116 -11.62 19.26 25.24
C GLU A 116 -10.14 19.67 25.28
N GLN A 117 -9.79 20.61 26.16
CA GLN A 117 -8.43 21.13 26.24
C GLN A 117 -7.44 20.11 26.83
N SER A 118 -7.90 19.27 27.78
CA SER A 118 -7.08 18.22 28.38
C SER A 118 -6.82 17.09 27.38
N PHE A 119 -7.85 16.66 26.66
CA PHE A 119 -7.73 15.66 25.60
C PHE A 119 -6.89 16.16 24.41
N ARG A 120 -7.02 17.43 24.02
CA ARG A 120 -6.19 18.04 22.99
C ARG A 120 -4.70 17.99 23.35
N LYS A 121 -4.35 18.28 24.61
CA LYS A 121 -2.97 18.15 25.10
C LYS A 121 -2.49 16.70 25.04
N SER A 122 -3.33 15.74 25.43
CA SER A 122 -3.00 14.31 25.36
C SER A 122 -2.71 13.86 23.91
N ILE A 123 -3.54 14.25 22.95
CA ILE A 123 -3.34 13.96 21.51
C ILE A 123 -2.05 14.61 20.99
N LEU A 124 -1.76 15.86 21.37
CA LEU A 124 -0.51 16.52 20.96
C LEU A 124 0.72 15.82 21.53
N ASN A 125 0.65 15.34 22.77
CA ASN A 125 1.74 14.61 23.40
C ASN A 125 2.02 13.26 22.70
N ILE A 126 0.96 12.60 22.20
CA ILE A 126 1.09 11.39 21.37
C ILE A 126 1.67 11.72 20.00
N ARG A 127 1.28 12.85 19.40
CA ARG A 127 1.87 13.34 18.15
C ARG A 127 3.35 13.68 18.29
N GLU A 128 3.79 14.22 19.42
CA GLU A 128 5.21 14.46 19.68
C GLU A 128 5.99 13.14 19.75
N LYS A 129 5.41 12.09 20.36
CA LYS A 129 5.99 10.73 20.35
C LYS A 129 5.98 10.06 18.97
N GLU A 130 5.10 10.45 18.06
CA GLU A 130 5.11 9.97 16.67
C GLU A 130 6.24 10.61 15.83
N LEU A 131 6.61 11.86 16.15
CA LEU A 131 7.60 12.66 15.42
C LEU A 131 9.04 12.53 15.96
N SER A 132 9.20 11.96 17.16
CA SER A 132 10.49 11.63 17.79
C SER A 132 10.91 10.20 17.43
#